data_AF-A0A2D6MFT0-F1
#
_entry.id   AF-A0A2D6MFT0-F1
#
_cell.length_a   1.000
_cell.length_b   1.000
_cell.length_c   1.000
_cell.angle_alpha   90.00
_cell.angle_beta   90.00
_cell.angle_gamma   90.00
#
_symmetry.space_group_name_H-M   'P 1'
#
loop_
_entity.id
_entity.type
_entity.pdbx_description
1 polymer ?
#
loop_
_entity_poly.entity_id
_entity_poly.type
_entity_poly.pdbx_seq_one_letter_code
_entity_poly.pdbx_strand_id
1 'polypeptide(L)'
;MASAVNVGSINLPKMLRHIGHRTSQVRDLTFVRDAIYHKTIKTTGATTGTEGNSGSDKALAGPGVNFGYEDNSYATQSAGTDKAYHISSPAIVLPGLKVLQSPIVSRSGKLERIGHRISGACTFYAPSLDYIKAQDNFKDTKAFSELESYDKLYDIERIIQNPSDVSATQQTTNFNFADDSPGYEVDRIQFKIKTSGTLDYVRLSGDVSGSETYLTWDGNLALSSSAFITIDLPVRNIKAADTTLVYKDGTPTTFTATLSNAFDVDKLHGVEDSSGDNELNYLRVHLTGSAAVEIKDVYLYKEAEWRVESIKDYRDEYMQISAARVRGERTSRRRTYG
;
A
#
# COMPACT_ATOMS: atom_id res chain seq x y z
N MET A 1 40.34 -36.00 -1.74
CA MET A 1 39.76 -34.66 -1.93
C MET A 1 38.29 -34.75 -1.55
N ALA A 2 37.89 -34.08 -0.48
CA ALA A 2 36.49 -34.05 -0.07
C ALA A 2 35.68 -33.36 -1.17
N SER A 3 34.74 -34.09 -1.77
CA SER A 3 33.67 -33.53 -2.59
C SER A 3 32.96 -32.49 -1.73
N ALA A 4 33.11 -31.20 -2.06
CA ALA A 4 32.26 -30.17 -1.49
C ALA A 4 30.83 -30.57 -1.85
N VAL A 5 29.98 -30.79 -0.85
CA VAL A 5 28.56 -30.99 -1.05
C VAL A 5 28.07 -29.80 -1.86
N ASN A 6 27.65 -30.05 -3.10
CA ASN A 6 26.98 -29.06 -3.92
C ASN A 6 25.65 -28.75 -3.21
N VAL A 7 25.67 -27.77 -2.32
CA VAL A 7 24.46 -27.25 -1.69
C VAL A 7 23.63 -26.67 -2.83
N GLY A 8 22.54 -27.35 -3.18
CA GLY A 8 21.73 -27.00 -4.34
C GLY A 8 21.15 -25.60 -4.18
N SER A 9 21.11 -24.83 -5.28
CA SER A 9 20.49 -23.50 -5.33
C SER A 9 18.96 -23.62 -5.33
N ILE A 10 18.27 -22.80 -4.53
CA ILE A 10 16.80 -22.78 -4.52
C ILE A 10 16.28 -21.79 -5.57
N ASN A 11 15.57 -22.27 -6.59
CA ASN A 11 14.82 -21.41 -7.50
C ASN A 11 13.45 -21.05 -6.88
N LEU A 12 13.45 -20.03 -6.01
CA LEU A 12 12.25 -19.63 -5.28
C LEU A 12 11.08 -19.21 -6.20
N PRO A 13 11.27 -18.43 -7.28
CA PRO A 13 10.16 -18.11 -8.19
C PRO A 13 9.42 -19.32 -8.75
N LYS A 14 10.17 -20.34 -9.20
CA LYS A 14 9.58 -21.59 -9.69
C LYS A 14 8.84 -22.33 -8.58
N MET A 15 9.41 -22.35 -7.37
CA MET A 15 8.79 -22.96 -6.21
C MET A 15 7.48 -22.26 -5.82
N LEU A 16 7.46 -20.92 -5.79
CA LEU A 16 6.26 -20.13 -5.50
C LEU A 16 5.12 -20.45 -6.46
N ARG A 17 5.43 -20.60 -7.76
CA ARG A 17 4.43 -21.00 -8.76
C ARG A 17 3.84 -22.38 -8.44
N HIS A 18 4.67 -23.35 -8.07
CA HIS A 18 4.19 -24.70 -7.74
C HIS A 18 3.42 -24.77 -6.42
N ILE A 19 3.88 -24.06 -5.39
CA ILE A 19 3.23 -24.02 -4.08
C ILE A 19 1.91 -23.25 -4.16
N GLY A 20 1.86 -22.13 -4.88
CA GLY A 20 0.64 -21.31 -4.98
C GLY A 20 -0.55 -22.05 -5.60
N HIS A 21 -0.31 -23.04 -6.47
CA HIS A 21 -1.39 -23.90 -6.98
C HIS A 21 -1.88 -24.96 -5.98
N ARG A 22 -1.10 -25.23 -4.93
CA ARG A 22 -1.36 -26.32 -3.96
C ARG A 22 -1.72 -25.82 -2.57
N THR A 23 -1.30 -24.61 -2.21
CA THR A 23 -1.52 -24.02 -0.89
C THR A 23 -1.84 -22.55 -1.03
N SER A 24 -2.66 -22.04 -0.10
CA SER A 24 -2.97 -20.61 0.01
C SER A 24 -1.88 -19.83 0.79
N GLN A 25 -0.68 -20.38 0.92
CA GLN A 25 0.43 -19.77 1.66
C GLN A 25 1.25 -18.80 0.80
N VAL A 26 1.12 -18.88 -0.53
CA VAL A 26 1.68 -17.86 -1.42
C VAL A 26 0.72 -16.68 -1.44
N ARG A 27 1.24 -15.50 -1.08
CA ARG A 27 0.49 -14.26 -0.99
C ARG A 27 0.94 -13.30 -2.07
N ASP A 28 0.03 -12.46 -2.52
CA ASP A 28 0.30 -11.35 -3.42
C ASP A 28 0.13 -10.05 -2.62
N LEU A 29 1.23 -9.37 -2.35
CA LEU A 29 1.28 -8.23 -1.43
C LEU A 29 1.40 -6.91 -2.20
N THR A 30 0.85 -5.85 -1.62
CA THR A 30 1.16 -4.48 -2.05
C THR A 30 2.31 -3.93 -1.22
N PHE A 31 3.44 -3.67 -1.87
CA PHE A 31 4.59 -3.00 -1.27
C PHE A 31 4.31 -1.49 -1.16
N VAL A 32 4.52 -0.92 0.02
CA VAL A 32 4.32 0.50 0.27
C VAL A 32 5.50 1.11 1.02
N ARG A 33 5.97 2.24 0.50
CA ARG A 33 6.95 3.11 1.14
C ARG A 33 6.40 4.54 1.15
N ASP A 34 6.35 5.14 2.33
CA ASP A 34 5.97 6.55 2.47
C ASP A 34 7.07 7.44 1.84
N ALA A 35 6.70 8.64 1.39
CA ALA A 35 7.70 9.56 0.86
C ALA A 35 8.70 9.95 1.96
N ILE A 36 9.98 9.98 1.61
CA ILE A 36 11.06 10.38 2.54
C ILE A 36 11.62 11.70 2.07
N TYR A 37 11.36 12.72 2.87
CA TYR A 37 11.84 14.07 2.63
C TYR A 37 12.98 14.36 3.61
N HIS A 38 14.11 14.89 3.09
CA HIS A 38 15.20 15.42 3.90
C HIS A 38 15.72 14.47 5.01
N LYS A 39 16.57 13.49 4.64
CA LYS A 39 17.42 12.82 5.63
C LYS A 39 18.34 13.88 6.28
N THR A 40 17.99 14.39 7.45
CA THR A 40 18.82 15.37 8.17
C THR A 40 20.04 14.65 8.74
N ILE A 41 21.24 15.07 8.32
CA ILE A 41 22.46 14.75 9.06
C ILE A 41 22.60 15.87 10.09
N LYS A 42 22.58 15.56 11.39
CA LYS A 42 23.06 16.53 12.39
C LYS A 42 24.57 16.67 12.25
N THR A 43 25.02 17.62 11.43
CA THR A 43 26.43 18.06 11.44
C THR A 43 26.71 19.06 12.56
N THR A 44 25.66 19.54 13.24
CA THR A 44 25.73 20.51 14.34
C THR A 44 24.98 20.01 15.57
N GLY A 45 25.66 19.99 16.72
CA GLY A 45 25.03 19.75 18.01
C GLY A 45 24.00 20.83 18.35
N ALA A 46 22.96 20.47 19.12
CA ALA A 46 21.97 21.44 19.58
C ALA A 46 22.63 22.52 20.44
N THR A 47 22.37 23.80 20.11
CA THR A 47 22.93 24.98 20.78
C THR A 47 22.27 25.34 22.11
N THR A 48 21.25 24.61 22.54
CA THR A 48 20.54 24.91 23.79
C THR A 48 20.56 23.71 24.72
N GLY A 49 21.73 23.50 25.29
CA GLY A 49 21.98 22.70 26.47
C GLY A 49 23.41 22.96 26.91
N THR A 50 23.61 23.84 27.88
CA THR A 50 24.80 23.87 28.75
C THR A 50 25.14 22.40 29.11
N GLU A 51 26.38 21.93 28.98
CA GLU A 51 27.52 22.47 29.70
C GLU A 51 28.74 22.75 28.82
N GLY A 52 29.18 24.01 28.88
CA GLY A 52 30.57 24.36 28.56
C GLY A 52 30.80 25.21 27.33
N ASN A 53 30.26 26.43 27.35
CA ASN A 53 30.91 27.62 26.78
C ASN A 53 30.87 27.82 25.26
N SER A 54 29.97 28.75 24.88
CA SER A 54 29.92 29.65 23.74
C SER A 54 31.11 29.66 22.75
N GLY A 55 30.83 29.16 21.55
CA GLY A 55 31.63 29.35 20.35
C GLY A 55 30.98 28.58 19.20
N SER A 56 30.10 29.25 18.45
CA SER A 56 29.60 28.78 17.17
C SER A 56 30.78 28.35 16.29
N ASP A 57 30.68 27.19 15.63
CA ASP A 57 31.68 26.56 14.75
C ASP A 57 32.39 25.31 15.29
N LYS A 58 31.77 24.56 16.21
CA LYS A 58 32.21 23.18 16.47
C LYS A 58 31.47 22.22 15.54
N ALA A 59 31.88 22.19 14.28
CA ALA A 59 31.53 21.11 13.37
C ALA A 59 31.88 19.78 14.05
N LEU A 60 30.92 18.85 14.14
CA LEU A 60 31.22 17.51 14.63
C LEU A 60 32.20 16.86 13.64
N ALA A 61 33.44 16.66 14.08
CA ALA A 61 34.47 16.01 13.26
C ALA A 61 34.21 14.50 13.23
N GLY A 62 33.76 14.00 12.08
CA GLY A 62 33.54 12.58 11.83
C GLY A 62 32.70 12.38 10.56
N PRO A 63 32.74 11.19 9.92
CA PRO A 63 31.81 10.88 8.85
C PRO A 63 30.37 11.01 9.39
N GLY A 64 29.52 11.76 8.67
CA GLY A 64 28.15 12.02 9.08
C GLY A 64 27.40 10.71 9.32
N VAL A 65 26.92 10.51 10.55
CA VAL A 65 26.09 9.36 10.91
C VAL A 65 24.61 9.74 10.76
N ASN A 66 23.87 8.90 10.05
CA ASN A 66 22.44 9.05 9.82
C ASN A 66 21.65 8.67 11.08
N PHE A 67 20.76 9.56 11.54
CA PHE A 67 19.86 9.27 12.66
C PHE A 67 18.37 9.15 12.27
N GLY A 68 18.03 9.35 10.99
CA GLY A 68 16.68 9.09 10.47
C GLY A 68 15.55 9.94 11.07
N TYR A 69 15.82 11.19 11.48
CA TYR A 69 14.77 12.07 11.98
C TYR A 69 14.21 12.96 10.87
N GLU A 70 12.89 12.91 10.70
CA GLU A 70 12.10 13.83 9.88
C GLU A 70 11.97 15.19 10.61
N ASP A 71 12.11 16.31 9.91
CA ASP A 71 11.82 17.64 10.49
C ASP A 71 10.32 17.95 10.39
N ASN A 72 9.75 18.44 11.48
CA ASN A 72 8.31 18.46 11.75
C ASN A 72 7.49 19.51 10.96
N SER A 73 7.99 20.08 9.85
CA SER A 73 7.31 21.20 9.19
C SER A 73 7.54 21.25 7.69
N TYR A 74 6.46 21.02 6.94
CA TYR A 74 6.37 21.14 5.48
C TYR A 74 6.14 22.59 4.99
N ALA A 75 6.00 23.56 5.89
CA ALA A 75 5.28 24.81 5.57
C ALA A 75 6.09 25.89 4.83
N THR A 76 7.41 25.77 4.72
CA THR A 76 8.24 26.82 4.07
C THR A 76 9.46 26.21 3.40
N GLN A 77 9.32 25.82 2.14
CA GLN A 77 10.47 25.55 1.27
C GLN A 77 10.66 26.73 0.31
N SER A 78 11.88 27.27 0.24
CA SER A 78 12.26 28.24 -0.78
C SER A 78 13.20 27.58 -1.78
N ALA A 79 12.76 27.50 -3.04
CA ALA A 79 13.54 26.93 -4.13
C ALA A 79 14.94 27.58 -4.19
N GLY A 80 15.99 26.75 -4.15
CA GLY A 80 17.39 27.18 -4.29
C GLY A 80 18.19 27.34 -2.99
N THR A 81 17.55 27.26 -1.81
CA THR A 81 18.24 27.44 -0.51
C THR A 81 18.44 26.11 0.23
N ASP A 82 17.44 25.23 0.20
CA ASP A 82 17.47 23.95 0.91
C ASP A 82 18.13 22.87 0.04
N LYS A 83 19.44 22.66 0.22
CA LYS A 83 20.17 21.56 -0.42
C LYS A 83 20.00 20.28 0.40
N ALA A 84 19.02 19.46 0.06
CA ALA A 84 18.96 18.09 0.55
C ALA A 84 20.20 17.32 0.07
N TYR A 85 21.05 16.86 0.99
CA TYR A 85 22.25 16.06 0.67
C TYR A 85 21.91 14.60 0.30
N HIS A 86 20.64 14.20 0.44
CA HIS A 86 20.13 12.88 0.05
C HIS A 86 18.97 13.02 -0.93
N ILE A 87 18.90 12.09 -1.88
CA ILE A 87 17.83 11.99 -2.89
C ILE A 87 16.51 11.80 -2.14
N SER A 88 15.60 12.78 -2.25
CA SER A 88 14.20 12.59 -1.84
C SER A 88 13.64 11.36 -2.54
N SER A 89 13.15 10.37 -1.79
CA SER A 89 12.44 9.24 -2.40
C SER A 89 10.96 9.60 -2.45
N PRO A 90 10.32 9.61 -3.65
CA PRO A 90 8.88 9.74 -3.71
C PRO A 90 8.22 8.56 -2.99
N ALA A 91 6.94 8.71 -2.66
CA ALA A 91 6.14 7.58 -2.17
C ALA A 91 6.10 6.46 -3.22
N ILE A 92 6.02 5.22 -2.77
CA ILE A 92 6.01 4.04 -3.63
C ILE A 92 4.83 3.16 -3.21
N VAL A 93 4.00 2.76 -4.18
CA VAL A 93 2.89 1.82 -3.99
C VAL A 93 2.92 0.85 -5.16
N LEU A 94 3.40 -0.36 -4.91
CA LEU A 94 3.62 -1.39 -5.94
C LEU A 94 2.88 -2.68 -5.57
N PRO A 95 1.71 -2.95 -6.18
CA PRO A 95 1.03 -4.23 -6.02
C PRO A 95 1.79 -5.34 -6.77
N GLY A 96 1.53 -6.61 -6.45
CA GLY A 96 2.07 -7.74 -7.23
C GLY A 96 3.24 -8.47 -6.59
N LEU A 97 3.63 -8.14 -5.35
CA LEU A 97 4.78 -8.76 -4.70
C LEU A 97 4.44 -10.16 -4.20
N LYS A 98 4.83 -11.17 -4.97
CA LYS A 98 4.58 -12.58 -4.64
C LYS A 98 5.58 -13.12 -3.62
N VAL A 99 5.08 -13.59 -2.49
CA VAL A 99 5.88 -14.15 -1.39
C VAL A 99 5.27 -15.41 -0.81
N LEU A 100 6.08 -16.27 -0.20
CA LEU A 100 5.61 -17.36 0.66
C LEU A 100 5.50 -16.87 2.09
N GLN A 101 4.33 -17.03 2.69
CA GLN A 101 4.08 -16.65 4.09
C GLN A 101 4.24 -17.85 5.02
N SER A 102 5.07 -17.71 6.06
CA SER A 102 5.09 -18.66 7.17
C SER A 102 3.80 -18.57 7.99
N PRO A 103 3.41 -19.61 8.75
CA PRO A 103 2.29 -19.51 9.67
C PRO A 103 2.36 -18.26 10.56
N ILE A 104 1.22 -17.58 10.72
CA ILE A 104 1.12 -16.37 11.54
C ILE A 104 1.15 -16.79 13.01
N VAL A 105 2.14 -16.31 13.74
CA VAL A 105 2.20 -16.48 15.19
C VAL A 105 1.47 -15.31 15.83
N SER A 106 0.36 -15.62 16.51
CA SER A 106 -0.37 -14.62 17.30
C SER A 106 0.53 -14.07 18.39
N ARG A 107 0.66 -12.74 18.47
CA ARG A 107 1.33 -12.07 19.58
C ARG A 107 0.26 -11.55 20.53
N SER A 108 0.43 -11.76 21.85
CA SER A 108 -0.41 -11.08 22.86
C SER A 108 -0.21 -9.59 22.66
N GLY A 109 -1.23 -8.91 22.16
CA GLY A 109 -0.96 -7.69 21.41
C GLY A 109 -0.36 -6.60 22.28
N LYS A 110 0.96 -6.41 22.13
CA LYS A 110 1.79 -5.48 22.87
C LYS A 110 1.61 -4.11 22.24
N LEU A 111 1.31 -3.11 23.07
CA LEU A 111 1.30 -1.72 22.66
C LEU A 111 2.76 -1.28 22.50
N GLU A 112 3.11 -0.87 21.30
CA GLU A 112 4.42 -0.26 21.07
C GLU A 112 4.37 1.23 21.43
N ARG A 113 5.54 1.82 21.69
CA ARG A 113 5.68 3.22 22.13
C ARG A 113 5.01 4.24 21.20
N ILE A 114 4.70 3.84 19.96
CA ILE A 114 4.09 4.64 18.90
C ILE A 114 2.56 4.41 18.84
N GLY A 115 1.95 3.80 19.86
CA GLY A 115 0.48 3.72 20.02
C GLY A 115 -0.23 2.64 19.19
N HIS A 116 0.47 1.96 18.28
CA HIS A 116 -0.09 0.84 17.52
C HIS A 116 0.03 -0.49 18.27
N ARG A 117 -0.84 -1.45 17.94
CA ARG A 117 -0.85 -2.78 18.55
C ARG A 117 -0.32 -3.81 17.56
N ILE A 118 0.75 -4.51 17.94
CA ILE A 118 1.21 -5.68 17.20
C ILE A 118 0.24 -6.82 17.49
N SER A 119 -0.35 -7.42 16.46
CA SER A 119 -1.38 -8.48 16.59
C SER A 119 -0.89 -9.87 16.18
N GLY A 120 0.21 -9.92 15.43
CA GLY A 120 0.86 -11.17 15.03
C GLY A 120 2.24 -10.90 14.45
N ALA A 121 2.96 -11.97 14.16
CA ALA A 121 4.22 -11.92 13.43
C ALA A 121 4.30 -13.10 12.46
N CYS A 122 4.94 -12.89 11.33
CA CYS A 122 5.28 -13.95 10.39
C CYS A 122 6.61 -13.64 9.72
N THR A 123 7.08 -14.59 8.93
CA THR A 123 8.19 -14.42 8.02
C THR A 123 7.67 -14.60 6.59
N PHE A 124 7.96 -13.64 5.73
CA PHE A 124 7.78 -13.76 4.30
C PHE A 124 9.09 -14.20 3.65
N TYR A 125 8.99 -15.13 2.71
CA TYR A 125 10.10 -15.52 1.84
C TYR A 125 9.80 -14.97 0.45
N ALA A 126 10.57 -13.96 0.06
CA ALA A 126 10.46 -13.30 -1.23
C ALA A 126 11.58 -13.77 -2.15
N PRO A 127 11.37 -13.80 -3.48
CA PRO A 127 12.46 -13.98 -4.45
C PRO A 127 13.60 -12.97 -4.23
N SER A 128 14.74 -13.21 -4.86
CA SER A 128 15.83 -12.25 -4.86
C SER A 128 15.41 -10.89 -5.40
N LEU A 129 16.10 -9.85 -4.96
CA LEU A 129 15.78 -8.46 -5.30
C LEU A 129 15.79 -8.22 -6.82
N ASP A 130 16.74 -8.83 -7.52
CA ASP A 130 16.85 -8.76 -8.99
C ASP A 130 15.62 -9.39 -9.68
N TYR A 131 15.10 -10.48 -9.13
CA TYR A 131 13.87 -11.08 -9.64
C TYR A 131 12.66 -10.17 -9.39
N ILE A 132 12.55 -9.57 -8.21
CA ILE A 132 11.46 -8.65 -7.88
C ILE A 132 11.49 -7.45 -8.82
N LYS A 133 12.65 -6.84 -9.04
CA LYS A 133 12.84 -5.72 -9.98
C LYS A 133 12.47 -6.05 -11.42
N ALA A 134 12.41 -7.33 -11.79
CA ALA A 134 11.99 -7.78 -13.12
C ALA A 134 10.48 -8.07 -13.24
N GLN A 135 9.71 -8.01 -12.15
CA GLN A 135 8.26 -8.23 -12.17
C GLN A 135 7.52 -7.05 -12.82
N ASP A 136 6.42 -7.30 -13.53
CA ASP A 136 5.74 -6.30 -14.36
C ASP A 136 5.44 -4.96 -13.65
N ASN A 137 4.98 -4.98 -12.40
CA ASN A 137 4.67 -3.77 -11.63
C ASN A 137 5.91 -3.10 -11.01
N PHE A 138 7.00 -3.83 -10.82
CA PHE A 138 8.24 -3.34 -10.20
C PHE A 138 9.26 -2.89 -11.25
N LYS A 139 9.19 -3.49 -12.44
CA LYS A 139 10.07 -3.23 -13.56
C LYS A 139 10.01 -1.75 -13.91
N ASP A 140 11.18 -1.23 -14.26
CA ASP A 140 11.38 0.16 -14.68
C ASP A 140 11.12 1.20 -13.58
N THR A 141 10.69 0.79 -12.37
CA THR A 141 10.49 1.69 -11.22
C THR A 141 11.83 2.11 -10.64
N LYS A 142 12.37 3.23 -11.11
CA LYS A 142 13.68 3.75 -10.68
C LYS A 142 13.75 4.07 -9.18
N ALA A 143 12.61 4.39 -8.56
CA ALA A 143 12.53 4.69 -7.13
C ALA A 143 12.68 3.43 -6.26
N PHE A 144 12.45 2.23 -6.79
CA PHE A 144 12.53 0.97 -6.04
C PHE A 144 13.90 0.32 -6.22
N SER A 145 14.81 0.59 -5.28
CA SER A 145 16.18 0.06 -5.30
C SER A 145 16.40 -1.13 -4.38
N GLU A 146 15.75 -1.18 -3.22
CA GLU A 146 15.93 -2.18 -2.17
C GLU A 146 14.69 -2.21 -1.26
N LEU A 147 14.60 -3.25 -0.41
CA LEU A 147 13.64 -3.33 0.70
C LEU A 147 14.29 -2.81 1.98
N GLU A 148 13.57 -2.03 2.76
CA GLU A 148 14.04 -1.38 3.97
C GLU A 148 13.13 -1.68 5.17
N SER A 149 13.65 -1.52 6.39
CA SER A 149 12.94 -1.90 7.62
C SER A 149 11.75 -1.00 7.97
N TYR A 150 11.59 0.15 7.33
CA TYR A 150 10.42 1.01 7.52
C TYR A 150 9.35 0.80 6.43
N ASP A 151 9.58 -0.11 5.49
CA ASP A 151 8.60 -0.44 4.47
C ASP A 151 7.41 -1.21 5.05
N LYS A 152 6.27 -1.07 4.39
CA LYS A 152 5.00 -1.72 4.72
C LYS A 152 4.63 -2.69 3.61
N LEU A 153 4.03 -3.80 4.01
CA LEU A 153 3.43 -4.75 3.10
C LEU A 153 1.94 -4.87 3.45
N TYR A 154 1.07 -4.56 2.49
CA TYR A 154 -0.36 -4.77 2.63
C TYR A 154 -0.75 -6.12 2.03
N ASP A 155 -1.50 -6.87 2.82
CA ASP A 155 -2.05 -8.17 2.44
C ASP A 155 -3.59 -8.13 2.51
N ILE A 156 -4.25 -9.02 1.78
CA ILE A 156 -5.70 -9.19 1.82
C ILE A 156 -6.06 -10.01 3.07
N GLU A 157 -6.51 -9.37 4.16
CA GLU A 157 -6.98 -10.11 5.33
C GLU A 157 -8.27 -10.86 5.03
N ARG A 158 -9.24 -10.15 4.44
CA ARG A 158 -10.55 -10.71 4.10
C ARG A 158 -11.16 -9.92 2.96
N ILE A 159 -11.66 -10.65 1.98
CA ILE A 159 -12.44 -10.11 0.87
C ILE A 159 -13.85 -9.80 1.38
N ILE A 160 -14.33 -8.59 1.14
CA ILE A 160 -15.68 -8.11 1.49
C ILE A 160 -16.59 -8.22 0.28
N GLN A 161 -16.15 -7.70 -0.88
CA GLN A 161 -16.85 -7.82 -2.15
C GLN A 161 -15.91 -8.39 -3.21
N ASN A 162 -16.45 -9.29 -4.05
CA ASN A 162 -15.77 -9.86 -5.21
C ASN A 162 -16.72 -9.94 -6.42
N PRO A 163 -17.01 -8.80 -7.07
CA PRO A 163 -17.84 -8.77 -8.27
C PRO A 163 -17.22 -9.57 -9.42
N SER A 164 -18.07 -10.03 -10.34
CA SER A 164 -17.64 -10.78 -11.53
C SER A 164 -16.75 -9.96 -12.48
N ASP A 165 -15.85 -10.65 -13.16
CA ASP A 165 -15.04 -10.09 -14.24
C ASP A 165 -15.91 -9.50 -15.37
N VAL A 166 -15.39 -8.45 -16.02
CA VAL A 166 -16.06 -7.75 -17.12
C VAL A 166 -15.16 -7.72 -18.35
N SER A 167 -15.73 -8.02 -19.51
CA SER A 167 -15.12 -7.77 -20.83
C SER A 167 -16.16 -7.10 -21.72
N ALA A 168 -15.92 -5.84 -22.09
CA ALA A 168 -16.89 -5.02 -22.81
C ALA A 168 -16.20 -3.90 -23.61
N THR A 169 -16.96 -3.20 -24.45
CA THR A 169 -16.54 -1.91 -25.04
C THR A 169 -17.41 -0.81 -24.48
N GLN A 170 -16.86 -0.03 -23.55
CA GLN A 170 -17.62 1.00 -22.84
C GLN A 170 -16.68 2.04 -22.22
N GLN A 171 -17.26 3.20 -21.89
CA GLN A 171 -16.55 4.26 -21.15
C GLN A 171 -16.63 4.03 -19.64
N THR A 172 -17.80 3.60 -19.16
CA THR A 172 -18.07 3.40 -17.73
C THR A 172 -18.35 1.94 -17.46
N THR A 173 -17.67 1.39 -16.46
CA THR A 173 -17.95 0.07 -15.91
C THR A 173 -18.43 0.23 -14.48
N ASN A 174 -19.67 -0.19 -14.20
CA ASN A 174 -20.21 -0.26 -12.83
C ASN A 174 -20.22 -1.72 -12.37
N PHE A 175 -19.69 -1.95 -11.18
CA PHE A 175 -19.85 -3.17 -10.42
C PHE A 175 -20.85 -2.87 -9.30
N ASN A 176 -22.10 -3.25 -9.52
CA ASN A 176 -23.14 -3.06 -8.53
C ASN A 176 -22.97 -4.11 -7.42
N PHE A 177 -23.11 -3.68 -6.18
CA PHE A 177 -23.17 -4.57 -5.04
C PHE A 177 -24.62 -4.99 -4.78
N ALA A 178 -24.80 -6.05 -4.01
CA ALA A 178 -26.15 -6.44 -3.58
C ALA A 178 -26.71 -5.35 -2.64
N ASP A 179 -28.01 -5.12 -2.73
CA ASP A 179 -28.78 -4.34 -1.74
C ASP A 179 -28.37 -4.79 -0.33
N ASP A 180 -28.19 -3.86 0.61
CA ASP A 180 -27.69 -4.02 1.98
C ASP A 180 -26.18 -4.23 2.20
N SER A 181 -25.36 -4.23 1.14
CA SER A 181 -23.93 -4.54 1.25
C SER A 181 -23.19 -3.63 2.25
N PRO A 182 -22.58 -4.17 3.33
CA PRO A 182 -21.84 -3.37 4.29
C PRO A 182 -20.46 -2.96 3.76
N GLY A 183 -20.07 -1.71 4.03
CA GLY A 183 -18.77 -1.14 3.71
C GLY A 183 -17.82 -0.95 4.90
N TYR A 184 -18.32 -0.97 6.14
CA TYR A 184 -17.57 -0.58 7.34
C TYR A 184 -16.28 -1.38 7.64
N GLU A 185 -16.01 -2.47 6.94
CA GLU A 185 -14.76 -3.26 7.07
C GLU A 185 -13.85 -3.18 5.84
N VAL A 186 -14.20 -2.37 4.85
CA VAL A 186 -13.39 -2.16 3.65
C VAL A 186 -12.29 -1.16 3.98
N ASP A 187 -11.06 -1.51 3.63
CA ASP A 187 -9.88 -0.66 3.79
C ASP A 187 -9.34 -0.22 2.42
N ARG A 188 -9.41 -1.12 1.42
CA ARG A 188 -8.83 -0.93 0.09
C ARG A 188 -9.69 -1.54 -1.02
N ILE A 189 -9.48 -1.06 -2.23
CA ILE A 189 -10.01 -1.62 -3.48
C ILE A 189 -8.84 -2.04 -4.35
N GLN A 190 -8.84 -3.27 -4.83
CA GLN A 190 -7.91 -3.76 -5.84
C GLN A 190 -8.66 -4.30 -7.05
N PHE A 191 -8.13 -4.08 -8.25
CA PHE A 191 -8.59 -4.74 -9.47
C PHE A 191 -7.49 -4.77 -10.52
N LYS A 192 -7.64 -5.62 -11.54
CA LYS A 192 -6.77 -5.62 -12.73
C LYS A 192 -7.53 -5.09 -13.91
N ILE A 193 -6.90 -4.21 -14.69
CA ILE A 193 -7.48 -3.61 -15.89
C ILE A 193 -6.54 -3.76 -17.09
N LYS A 194 -7.11 -4.07 -18.26
CA LYS A 194 -6.43 -4.09 -19.56
C LYS A 194 -7.30 -3.37 -20.58
N THR A 195 -6.79 -2.29 -21.15
CA THR A 195 -7.50 -1.46 -22.15
C THR A 195 -6.52 -0.52 -22.84
N SER A 196 -6.82 -0.10 -24.07
CA SER A 196 -6.11 1.00 -24.74
C SER A 196 -6.60 2.39 -24.33
N GLY A 197 -7.63 2.47 -23.47
CA GLY A 197 -8.16 3.73 -22.96
C GLY A 197 -7.29 4.38 -21.88
N THR A 198 -7.71 5.55 -21.43
CA THR A 198 -7.10 6.26 -20.29
C THR A 198 -8.06 6.17 -19.11
N LEU A 199 -7.58 5.63 -17.98
CA LEU A 199 -8.32 5.58 -16.72
C LEU A 199 -8.40 7.00 -16.16
N ASP A 200 -9.63 7.50 -16.10
CA ASP A 200 -9.97 8.83 -15.60
C ASP A 200 -10.13 8.76 -14.07
N TYR A 201 -11.10 8.00 -13.59
CA TYR A 201 -11.30 7.86 -12.15
C TYR A 201 -11.80 6.48 -11.74
N VAL A 202 -11.59 6.20 -10.46
CA VAL A 202 -12.21 5.07 -9.73
C VAL A 202 -13.07 5.65 -8.62
N ARG A 203 -14.36 5.32 -8.59
CA ARG A 203 -15.31 5.80 -7.58
C ARG A 203 -15.91 4.64 -6.80
N LEU A 204 -15.85 4.73 -5.48
CA LEU A 204 -16.65 3.92 -4.58
C LEU A 204 -17.84 4.73 -4.11
N SER A 205 -19.04 4.19 -4.28
CA SER A 205 -20.28 4.84 -3.87
C SER A 205 -21.04 3.99 -2.88
N GLY A 206 -21.68 4.66 -1.94
CA GLY A 206 -22.70 4.11 -1.07
C GLY A 206 -23.85 5.08 -0.91
N ASP A 207 -24.79 4.72 -0.06
CA ASP A 207 -25.83 5.60 0.43
C ASP A 207 -25.64 5.82 1.93
N VAL A 208 -25.94 7.03 2.40
CA VAL A 208 -26.15 7.31 3.82
C VAL A 208 -27.46 8.07 3.99
N SER A 209 -28.48 7.37 4.50
CA SER A 209 -29.79 7.93 4.82
C SER A 209 -30.55 8.52 3.61
N GLY A 210 -30.52 7.82 2.49
CA GLY A 210 -31.23 8.13 1.24
C GLY A 210 -30.49 9.13 0.35
N SER A 211 -29.21 9.34 0.62
CA SER A 211 -28.34 10.27 -0.07
C SER A 211 -27.05 9.59 -0.51
N GLU A 212 -26.82 9.56 -1.83
CA GLU A 212 -25.59 9.03 -2.40
C GLU A 212 -24.36 9.73 -1.81
N THR A 213 -23.43 8.96 -1.28
CA THR A 213 -22.14 9.43 -0.79
C THR A 213 -21.04 8.67 -1.51
N TYR A 214 -19.94 9.34 -1.85
CA TYR A 214 -18.88 8.68 -2.62
C TYR A 214 -17.49 9.24 -2.35
N LEU A 215 -16.51 8.35 -2.54
CA LEU A 215 -15.09 8.66 -2.69
C LEU A 215 -14.72 8.43 -4.15
N THR A 216 -14.14 9.44 -4.80
CA THR A 216 -13.54 9.32 -6.13
C THR A 216 -12.03 9.52 -6.02
N TRP A 217 -11.28 8.60 -6.59
CA TRP A 217 -9.87 8.78 -6.89
C TRP A 217 -9.76 9.24 -8.34
N ASP A 218 -9.57 10.55 -8.51
CA ASP A 218 -9.43 11.20 -9.81
C ASP A 218 -7.97 11.12 -10.27
N GLY A 219 -7.75 10.72 -11.52
CA GLY A 219 -6.44 10.56 -12.13
C GLY A 219 -6.49 10.75 -13.65
N ASN A 220 -5.39 10.39 -14.32
CA ASN A 220 -5.32 10.43 -15.78
C ASN A 220 -4.25 9.44 -16.28
N LEU A 221 -4.52 8.15 -16.10
CA LEU A 221 -3.56 7.08 -16.38
C LEU A 221 -3.81 6.44 -17.74
N ALA A 222 -2.94 6.68 -18.71
CA ALA A 222 -2.99 6.01 -20.01
C ALA A 222 -2.62 4.53 -19.85
N LEU A 223 -3.51 3.60 -20.24
CA LEU A 223 -3.30 2.16 -20.10
C LEU A 223 -2.79 1.53 -21.42
N SER A 224 -2.50 0.22 -21.38
CA SER A 224 -2.11 -0.57 -22.57
C SER A 224 -3.09 -1.72 -22.79
N SER A 225 -3.37 -2.02 -24.06
CA SER A 225 -4.18 -3.19 -24.43
C SER A 225 -3.41 -4.51 -24.37
N SER A 226 -2.09 -4.48 -24.16
CA SER A 226 -1.24 -5.68 -24.22
C SER A 226 -1.14 -6.46 -22.90
N ALA A 227 -1.32 -5.79 -21.76
CA ALA A 227 -1.07 -6.38 -20.44
C ALA A 227 -2.06 -5.83 -19.40
N PHE A 228 -2.35 -6.65 -18.39
CA PHE A 228 -3.10 -6.21 -17.22
C PHE A 228 -2.21 -5.38 -16.31
N ILE A 229 -2.77 -4.29 -15.79
CA ILE A 229 -2.18 -3.50 -14.72
C ILE A 229 -3.03 -3.69 -13.47
N THR A 230 -2.39 -3.91 -12.33
CA THR A 230 -3.09 -3.97 -11.04
C THR A 230 -3.20 -2.56 -10.47
N ILE A 231 -4.42 -2.16 -10.14
CA ILE A 231 -4.74 -0.93 -9.43
C ILE A 231 -5.08 -1.32 -8.00
N ASP A 232 -4.49 -0.65 -7.00
CA ASP A 232 -4.80 -0.83 -5.59
C ASP A 232 -4.88 0.54 -4.89
N LEU A 233 -6.05 0.89 -4.37
CA LEU A 233 -6.37 2.21 -3.84
C LEU A 233 -6.94 2.11 -2.43
N PRO A 234 -6.49 2.95 -1.47
CA PRO A 234 -7.07 2.98 -0.14
C PRO A 234 -8.44 3.66 -0.15
N VAL A 235 -9.33 3.27 0.76
CA VAL A 235 -10.67 3.89 0.89
C VAL A 235 -11.01 4.35 2.30
N ARG A 236 -10.33 3.81 3.32
CA ARG A 236 -10.53 4.17 4.71
C ARG A 236 -9.67 5.37 5.10
N ASN A 237 -10.21 6.23 5.98
CA ASN A 237 -9.53 7.39 6.56
C ASN A 237 -9.00 8.39 5.51
N ILE A 238 -9.68 8.48 4.37
CA ILE A 238 -9.32 9.39 3.27
C ILE A 238 -10.00 10.73 3.47
N LYS A 239 -9.25 11.81 3.25
CA LYS A 239 -9.72 13.19 3.24
C LYS A 239 -9.68 13.76 1.84
N ALA A 240 -10.44 14.83 1.62
CA ALA A 240 -10.44 15.52 0.34
C ALA A 240 -9.04 16.08 0.08
N ALA A 241 -8.58 15.97 -1.17
CA ALA A 241 -7.24 16.30 -1.62
C ALA A 241 -6.10 15.38 -1.12
N ASP A 242 -6.39 14.30 -0.37
CA ASP A 242 -5.39 13.26 -0.15
C ASP A 242 -4.95 12.67 -1.49
N THR A 243 -3.68 12.28 -1.59
CA THR A 243 -3.11 11.73 -2.82
C THR A 243 -2.60 10.31 -2.61
N THR A 244 -2.76 9.48 -3.63
CA THR A 244 -2.11 8.17 -3.73
C THR A 244 -1.45 8.03 -5.10
N LEU A 245 -0.67 6.97 -5.30
CA LEU A 245 0.06 6.72 -6.54
C LEU A 245 -0.39 5.39 -7.15
N VAL A 246 -0.52 5.40 -8.47
CA VAL A 246 -0.65 4.19 -9.28
C VAL A 246 0.53 4.13 -10.23
N TYR A 247 1.28 3.03 -10.21
CA TYR A 247 2.44 2.84 -11.05
C TYR A 247 2.09 2.06 -12.33
N LYS A 248 2.60 2.54 -13.46
CA LYS A 248 2.57 1.83 -14.75
C LYS A 248 3.91 2.00 -15.45
N ASP A 249 4.50 0.91 -15.92
CA ASP A 249 5.79 0.90 -16.63
C ASP A 249 6.86 1.72 -15.87
N GLY A 250 6.93 1.54 -14.55
CA GLY A 250 7.86 2.24 -13.67
C GLY A 250 7.55 3.72 -13.39
N THR A 251 6.49 4.26 -13.99
CA THR A 251 6.12 5.68 -13.88
C THR A 251 4.91 5.85 -12.95
N PRO A 252 4.99 6.70 -11.91
CA PRO A 252 3.86 6.99 -11.06
C PRO A 252 2.88 7.95 -11.75
N THR A 253 1.58 7.71 -11.56
CA THR A 253 0.51 8.67 -11.81
C THR A 253 -0.16 8.98 -10.48
N THR A 254 -0.28 10.26 -10.16
CA THR A 254 -0.97 10.72 -8.95
C THR A 254 -2.47 10.63 -9.13
N PHE A 255 -3.13 10.04 -8.15
CA PHE A 255 -4.57 10.06 -7.99
C PHE A 255 -4.92 10.91 -6.79
N THR A 256 -5.92 11.78 -6.92
CA THR A 256 -6.35 12.71 -5.87
C THR A 256 -7.77 12.37 -5.42
N ALA A 257 -7.99 12.36 -4.10
CA ALA A 257 -9.28 12.02 -3.52
C ALA A 257 -10.24 13.22 -3.56
N THR A 258 -11.43 12.97 -4.08
CA THR A 258 -12.60 13.84 -3.98
C THR A 258 -13.69 13.10 -3.21
N LEU A 259 -14.25 13.72 -2.17
CA LEU A 259 -15.37 13.15 -1.40
C LEU A 259 -16.63 13.99 -1.61
N SER A 260 -17.77 13.31 -1.68
CA SER A 260 -19.10 13.92 -1.64
C SER A 260 -19.83 13.49 -0.38
N ASN A 261 -20.70 14.35 0.15
CA ASN A 261 -21.57 14.07 1.30
C ASN A 261 -20.85 13.43 2.51
N ALA A 262 -19.62 13.91 2.78
CA ALA A 262 -18.76 13.41 3.85
C ALA A 262 -18.64 11.88 3.86
N PHE A 263 -18.37 11.28 2.68
CA PHE A 263 -18.17 9.84 2.52
C PHE A 263 -17.27 9.29 3.63
N ASP A 264 -17.83 8.33 4.35
CA ASP A 264 -17.20 7.65 5.46
C ASP A 264 -17.62 6.19 5.38
N VAL A 265 -16.66 5.35 4.99
CA VAL A 265 -16.90 3.93 4.78
C VAL A 265 -17.40 3.24 6.06
N ASP A 266 -17.08 3.79 7.24
CA ASP A 266 -17.52 3.25 8.54
C ASP A 266 -18.99 3.50 8.84
N LYS A 267 -19.63 4.43 8.12
CA LYS A 267 -21.06 4.67 8.22
C LYS A 267 -21.88 3.71 7.38
N LEU A 268 -21.25 2.98 6.45
CA LEU A 268 -21.91 2.01 5.58
C LEU A 268 -21.99 0.64 6.29
N HIS A 269 -22.95 0.48 7.19
CA HIS A 269 -23.10 -0.74 8.01
C HIS A 269 -24.03 -1.80 7.39
N GLY A 270 -24.66 -1.50 6.25
CA GLY A 270 -25.74 -2.29 5.68
C GLY A 270 -27.09 -1.95 6.32
N VAL A 271 -28.17 -2.53 5.83
CA VAL A 271 -29.52 -2.26 6.31
C VAL A 271 -29.75 -2.92 7.68
N GLU A 272 -29.94 -2.14 8.74
CA GLU A 272 -30.32 -2.65 10.08
C GLU A 272 -31.81 -2.45 10.43
N ASP A 273 -32.57 -1.57 9.76
CA ASP A 273 -34.03 -1.39 9.96
C ASP A 273 -34.67 -0.60 8.79
N SER A 274 -36.01 -0.61 8.72
CA SER A 274 -36.99 0.00 7.82
C SER A 274 -36.86 1.49 7.43
N SER A 275 -35.75 2.15 7.80
CA SER A 275 -35.32 3.47 7.29
C SER A 275 -34.02 3.37 6.46
N GLY A 276 -33.68 2.13 6.09
CA GLY A 276 -32.38 1.69 5.59
C GLY A 276 -31.97 2.39 4.33
N ASP A 277 -30.76 2.94 4.36
CA ASP A 277 -30.01 3.47 3.21
C ASP A 277 -28.54 3.70 3.63
N ASN A 278 -27.92 2.81 4.42
CA ASN A 278 -26.52 2.96 4.87
C ASN A 278 -25.63 1.84 4.31
N GLU A 279 -25.55 1.76 3.00
CA GLU A 279 -25.02 0.59 2.27
C GLU A 279 -24.04 0.98 1.17
N LEU A 280 -23.26 0.01 0.71
CA LEU A 280 -22.45 0.12 -0.50
C LEU A 280 -23.32 -0.11 -1.74
N ASN A 281 -23.22 0.79 -2.71
CA ASN A 281 -24.05 0.72 -3.93
C ASN A 281 -23.26 0.13 -5.09
N TYR A 282 -22.15 0.76 -5.44
CA TYR A 282 -21.35 0.33 -6.60
C TYR A 282 -19.90 0.80 -6.53
N LEU A 283 -19.04 0.06 -7.22
CA LEU A 283 -17.73 0.50 -7.68
C LEU A 283 -17.83 0.91 -9.14
N ARG A 284 -17.38 2.11 -9.47
CA ARG A 284 -17.30 2.61 -10.84
C ARG A 284 -15.86 2.79 -11.27
N VAL A 285 -15.54 2.23 -12.44
CA VAL A 285 -14.29 2.48 -13.16
C VAL A 285 -14.64 3.24 -14.44
N HIS A 286 -14.07 4.43 -14.61
CA HIS A 286 -14.39 5.33 -15.71
C HIS A 286 -13.17 5.63 -16.56
N LEU A 287 -13.34 5.55 -17.88
CA LEU A 287 -12.35 5.93 -18.87
C LEU A 287 -12.69 7.29 -19.45
N THR A 288 -11.70 8.02 -19.95
CA THR A 288 -11.91 9.32 -20.62
C THR A 288 -12.75 9.22 -21.91
N GLY A 289 -12.85 8.03 -22.49
CA GLY A 289 -13.69 7.72 -23.64
C GLY A 289 -13.98 6.22 -23.75
N SER A 290 -14.92 5.84 -24.62
CA SER A 290 -15.28 4.43 -24.81
C SER A 290 -14.11 3.64 -25.40
N ALA A 291 -13.76 2.52 -24.78
CA ALA A 291 -12.71 1.62 -25.24
C ALA A 291 -13.05 0.16 -24.92
N ALA A 292 -12.41 -0.78 -25.63
CA ALA A 292 -12.43 -2.19 -25.23
C ALA A 292 -11.70 -2.34 -23.90
N VAL A 293 -12.38 -2.91 -22.90
CA VAL A 293 -11.91 -3.00 -21.52
C VAL A 293 -12.15 -4.41 -20.99
N GLU A 294 -11.10 -4.97 -20.40
CA GLU A 294 -11.16 -6.17 -19.56
C GLU A 294 -10.80 -5.77 -18.13
N ILE A 295 -11.71 -6.02 -17.19
CA ILE A 295 -11.48 -5.84 -15.75
C ILE A 295 -11.72 -7.17 -15.05
N LYS A 296 -10.81 -7.55 -14.16
CA LYS A 296 -10.89 -8.80 -13.40
C LYS A 296 -10.29 -8.68 -12.01
N ASP A 297 -10.49 -9.71 -11.20
CA ASP A 297 -9.93 -9.80 -9.84
C ASP A 297 -10.30 -8.56 -9.00
N VAL A 298 -11.58 -8.15 -9.06
CA VAL A 298 -12.09 -6.98 -8.33
C VAL A 298 -12.33 -7.35 -6.87
N TYR A 299 -11.56 -6.74 -5.96
CA TYR A 299 -11.66 -6.98 -4.53
C TYR A 299 -11.87 -5.68 -3.77
N LEU A 300 -12.95 -5.59 -3.00
CA LEU A 300 -13.00 -4.70 -1.84
C LEU A 300 -12.59 -5.53 -0.64
N TYR A 301 -11.56 -5.12 0.08
CA TYR A 301 -10.99 -5.95 1.12
C TYR A 301 -10.57 -5.18 2.36
N LYS A 302 -10.53 -5.93 3.45
CA LYS A 302 -9.90 -5.53 4.71
C LYS A 302 -8.39 -5.78 4.62
N GLU A 303 -7.59 -4.77 4.92
CA GLU A 303 -6.14 -4.85 4.83
C GLU A 303 -5.53 -5.47 6.09
N ALA A 304 -4.48 -6.26 5.90
CA ALA A 304 -3.51 -6.56 6.94
C ALA A 304 -2.22 -5.79 6.65
N GLU A 305 -1.91 -4.80 7.49
CA GLU A 305 -0.62 -4.10 7.47
C GLU A 305 0.45 -4.97 8.14
N TRP A 306 1.53 -5.22 7.41
CA TRP A 306 2.73 -5.86 7.92
C TRP A 306 3.88 -4.87 7.87
N ARG A 307 4.46 -4.57 9.03
CA ARG A 307 5.68 -3.76 9.13
C ARG A 307 6.89 -4.65 9.11
N VAL A 308 7.85 -4.32 8.25
CA VAL A 308 9.12 -5.04 8.18
C VAL A 308 9.89 -4.81 9.49
N GLU A 309 10.34 -5.88 10.14
CA GLU A 309 11.19 -5.82 11.34
C GLU A 309 12.66 -6.07 10.99
N SER A 310 12.91 -7.04 10.11
CA SER A 310 14.27 -7.35 9.65
C SER A 310 14.25 -8.04 8.29
N ILE A 311 15.36 -7.89 7.56
CA ILE A 311 15.56 -8.48 6.23
C ILE A 311 16.88 -9.25 6.27
N LYS A 312 16.86 -10.48 5.76
CA LYS A 312 18.07 -11.29 5.53
C LYS A 312 18.11 -11.70 4.05
N ASP A 313 19.21 -11.40 3.40
CA ASP A 313 19.47 -11.81 2.02
C ASP A 313 20.33 -13.08 2.01
N TYR A 314 19.87 -14.11 1.30
CA TYR A 314 20.57 -15.38 1.16
C TYR A 314 21.16 -15.52 -0.24
N ARG A 315 22.29 -14.83 -0.46
CA ARG A 315 23.18 -15.00 -1.64
C ARG A 315 22.44 -14.97 -2.98
N ASP A 316 21.54 -13.99 -3.15
CA ASP A 316 20.77 -13.77 -4.38
C ASP A 316 19.77 -14.90 -4.75
N GLU A 317 19.53 -15.87 -3.85
CA GLU A 317 18.51 -16.91 -4.07
C GLU A 317 17.13 -16.45 -3.61
N TYR A 318 17.07 -15.90 -2.39
CA TYR A 318 15.84 -15.40 -1.79
C TYR A 318 16.12 -14.44 -0.63
N MET A 319 15.10 -13.67 -0.29
CA MET A 319 15.09 -12.81 0.89
C MET A 319 14.11 -13.35 1.93
N GLN A 320 14.54 -13.30 3.19
CA GLN A 320 13.70 -13.56 4.35
C GLN A 320 13.35 -12.23 5.01
N ILE A 321 12.06 -11.92 5.05
CA ILE A 321 11.52 -10.68 5.60
C ILE A 321 10.73 -11.05 6.86
N SER A 322 11.26 -10.74 8.03
CA SER A 322 10.49 -10.85 9.26
C SER A 322 9.59 -9.63 9.39
N ALA A 323 8.31 -9.84 9.62
CA ALA A 323 7.34 -8.76 9.70
C ALA A 323 6.36 -8.94 10.86
N ALA A 324 5.98 -7.81 11.45
CA ALA A 324 4.96 -7.72 12.48
C ALA A 324 3.65 -7.20 11.89
N ARG A 325 2.56 -7.89 12.20
CA ARG A 325 1.22 -7.46 11.82
C ARG A 325 0.78 -6.31 12.71
N VAL A 326 0.57 -5.15 12.11
CA VAL A 326 0.02 -3.98 12.79
C VAL A 326 -1.47 -3.93 12.53
N ARG A 327 -2.23 -3.70 13.58
CA ARG A 327 -3.65 -3.35 13.46
C ARG A 327 -3.76 -1.86 13.74
N GLY A 328 -4.34 -1.12 12.78
CA GLY A 328 -4.72 0.29 12.95
C GLY A 328 -5.63 0.50 14.17
N GLU A 329 -5.73 1.76 14.59
CA GLU A 329 -6.32 2.22 15.84
C GLU A 329 -7.65 1.53 16.19
N ARG A 330 -7.92 1.32 17.49
CA ARG A 330 -9.09 0.57 17.98
C ARG A 330 -10.33 1.04 17.22
N THR A 331 -10.88 0.19 16.36
CA THR A 331 -12.32 0.21 16.12
C THR A 331 -12.92 0.04 17.50
N SER A 332 -13.48 1.13 18.04
CA SER A 332 -14.10 1.15 19.35
C SER A 332 -15.29 0.19 19.32
N ARG A 333 -15.03 -1.10 19.52
CA ARG A 333 -16.05 -2.10 19.80
C ARG A 333 -16.50 -1.90 21.25
N ARG A 334 -17.28 -0.84 21.44
CA ARG A 334 -18.36 -0.72 22.42
C ARG A 334 -19.42 0.20 21.82
N ARG A 335 -20.13 -0.27 20.78
CA ARG A 335 -21.53 0.11 20.63
C ARG A 335 -22.33 -0.95 21.38
N THR A 336 -22.70 -0.59 22.60
CA THR A 336 -23.80 -1.23 23.30
C THR A 336 -25.02 -1.07 22.39
N TYR A 337 -25.67 -2.17 22.04
CA TYR A 337 -27.00 -2.12 21.41
C TYR A 337 -27.87 -1.15 22.20
N GLY A 338 -28.38 -0.13 21.51
CA GLY A 338 -29.40 0.79 22.00
C GLY A 338 -30.62 0.63 21.11
#